data_AF-A0A8X7PL38-F1
#
_entry.id   AF-A0A8X7PL38-F1
#
_cell.length_a   1.000
_cell.length_b   1.000
_cell.length_c   1.000
_cell.angle_alpha   90.00
_cell.angle_beta   90.00
_cell.angle_gamma   90.00
#
_symmetry.space_group_name_H-M   'P 1'
#
loop_
_entity.id
_entity.type
_entity.pdbx_description
1 polymer ?
#
loop_
_entity_poly.entity_id
_entity_poly.type
_entity_poly.pdbx_seq_one_letter_code
_entity_poly.pdbx_strand_id
1 'polypeptide(L)'
;MAHIHTNGNISPSFPNSYSGEEREIQKNYWKEHSVGLSVEAMMLDSKAADLDKEERPEILSLLPPIEGEKVLEFGAGIGRFTSELAQKAGQVIAVDFIESVIKKNENINGHYKNVKFMCADVTSPDMKFSSESMDLIFSNWLLMYLSDKEVEDLAKKMLQWTKVGGYIFFRESCFHQSGDNKRKYNPTHYREPKFYTKLFKECHMNDDVGNSYEFSLVSCKCVGAYVRNKKNQNQICWLWRKKVSSDNDRGFQRFLDNVQYKSSGILRYERVFGQGFVSTGGLETTKEFVAKLDLKPGQKVLDVGCGIGGGDFYMAENFDVDVVGIDLSVNMISFALEHAIGLKCSVEFEVADCTKKEYPDNTFDVIYSRDTILHIQDKPALFRTFYKWLKPGGKVLITDYCRSPKTPSPDFANYIKQRGYDLHDVQAYGQMLKDAGFDEVIAEDRTDQFMKVLKRELDAVEKEKDEFISDFSKEDYEDIVGGWNSKLLRSSSGEQKWGQASIVQNILQMVEAWRKVLITDYCRSPKTPSPDFANYIKQRGYDLHDVQAYGQMLKDAGFDEVIAEDRTDQFMKVLKRELDAVEKEKDEFISDFSKEDYEDIVGGWNSKLLRSSSGEQKWGLFIAKKN
;
A
#
# COMPACT_ATOMS: atom_id res chain seq x y z
N MET A 1 -48.45 13.86 -9.62
CA MET A 1 -48.20 15.09 -10.40
C MET A 1 -46.79 15.57 -10.11
N ALA A 2 -45.89 15.28 -11.05
CA ALA A 2 -44.63 15.97 -11.38
C ALA A 2 -43.92 15.01 -12.35
N HIS A 3 -44.39 14.99 -13.60
CA HIS A 3 -43.82 14.18 -14.66
C HIS A 3 -42.46 14.77 -15.06
N ILE A 4 -41.39 14.00 -14.83
CA ILE A 4 -40.09 14.27 -15.44
C ILE A 4 -40.09 13.58 -16.81
N HIS A 5 -40.07 14.39 -17.86
CA HIS A 5 -39.96 13.95 -19.24
C HIS A 5 -38.60 13.26 -19.47
N THR A 6 -38.65 11.98 -19.83
CA THR A 6 -37.54 11.26 -20.46
C THR A 6 -37.39 11.77 -21.91
N ASN A 7 -36.46 12.70 -22.14
CA ASN A 7 -36.04 13.03 -23.51
C ASN A 7 -35.08 11.95 -24.00
N GLY A 8 -35.43 11.40 -25.17
CA GLY A 8 -34.82 10.22 -25.76
C GLY A 8 -33.34 10.37 -26.07
N ASN A 9 -32.66 9.22 -25.97
CA ASN A 9 -31.35 8.93 -26.50
C ASN A 9 -31.19 9.42 -27.94
N ILE A 10 -30.27 10.37 -28.13
CA ILE A 10 -29.57 10.54 -29.40
C ILE A 10 -28.09 10.41 -29.07
N SER A 11 -27.61 9.16 -28.98
CA SER A 11 -26.20 8.89 -29.22
C SER A 11 -25.95 9.08 -30.71
N PRO A 12 -25.04 9.95 -31.16
CA PRO A 12 -24.56 9.85 -32.53
C PRO A 12 -23.76 8.55 -32.62
N SER A 13 -24.39 7.52 -33.21
CA SER A 13 -23.67 6.35 -33.69
C SER A 13 -22.72 6.82 -34.79
N PHE A 14 -21.43 6.96 -34.47
CA PHE A 14 -20.42 7.16 -35.49
C PHE A 14 -20.29 5.85 -36.30
N PRO A 15 -20.40 5.91 -37.63
CA PRO A 15 -20.25 4.74 -38.47
C PRO A 15 -18.79 4.25 -38.42
N ASN A 16 -18.63 2.94 -38.29
CA ASN A 16 -17.38 2.24 -38.59
C ASN A 16 -16.98 2.51 -40.05
N SER A 17 -16.05 3.43 -40.32
CA SER A 17 -15.42 3.51 -41.64
C SER A 17 -14.05 4.19 -41.64
N TYR A 18 -13.06 3.47 -42.18
CA TYR A 18 -11.74 3.88 -42.72
C TYR A 18 -10.67 4.40 -41.73
N SER A 19 -9.71 3.54 -41.39
CA SER A 19 -8.51 3.83 -40.57
C SER A 19 -7.67 5.03 -41.02
N GLY A 20 -7.81 5.50 -42.26
CA GLY A 20 -7.13 6.70 -42.76
C GLY A 20 -7.71 8.02 -42.24
N GLU A 21 -9.01 8.09 -41.96
CA GLU A 21 -9.68 9.33 -41.56
C GLU A 21 -9.36 9.70 -40.10
N GLU A 22 -9.38 8.72 -39.19
CA GLU A 22 -9.00 8.88 -37.78
C GLU A 22 -7.58 9.46 -37.65
N ARG A 23 -6.61 8.89 -38.36
CA ARG A 23 -5.19 9.33 -38.30
C ARG A 23 -5.02 10.76 -38.76
N GLU A 24 -5.67 11.15 -39.86
CA GLU A 24 -5.60 12.53 -40.36
C GLU A 24 -6.24 13.51 -39.39
N ILE A 25 -7.39 13.17 -38.82
CA ILE A 25 -8.09 13.99 -37.84
C ILE A 25 -7.20 14.24 -36.60
N GLN A 26 -6.66 13.17 -36.01
CA GLN A 26 -5.84 13.27 -34.79
C GLN A 26 -4.52 13.99 -35.07
N LYS A 27 -3.89 13.75 -36.22
CA LYS A 27 -2.65 14.43 -36.62
C LYS A 27 -2.88 15.92 -36.87
N ASN A 28 -3.99 16.31 -37.50
CA ASN A 28 -4.30 17.71 -37.74
C ASN A 28 -4.62 18.47 -36.45
N TYR A 29 -5.31 17.83 -35.50
CA TYR A 29 -5.52 18.38 -34.16
C TYR A 29 -4.19 18.71 -33.47
N TRP A 30 -3.24 17.78 -33.50
CA TRP A 30 -1.92 18.00 -32.89
C TRP A 30 -1.04 18.97 -33.66
N LYS A 31 -1.16 19.08 -35.00
CA LYS A 31 -0.50 20.16 -35.76
C LYS A 31 -0.95 21.54 -35.30
N GLU A 32 -2.26 21.74 -35.06
CA GLU A 32 -2.81 23.01 -34.57
C GLU A 32 -2.29 23.33 -33.15
N HIS A 33 -2.31 22.35 -32.27
CA HIS A 33 -1.95 22.53 -30.86
C HIS A 33 -0.44 22.49 -30.58
N SER A 34 0.39 22.13 -31.56
CA SER A 34 1.85 22.10 -31.40
C SER A 34 2.58 23.35 -31.91
N VAL A 35 1.87 24.34 -32.48
CA VAL A 35 2.49 25.54 -33.07
C VAL A 35 3.33 26.32 -32.05
N GLY A 36 2.87 26.41 -30.80
CA GLY A 36 3.56 27.14 -29.74
C GLY A 36 4.84 26.47 -29.22
N LEU A 37 5.02 25.16 -29.45
CA LEU A 37 6.16 24.35 -28.97
C LEU A 37 6.51 24.61 -27.49
N SER A 38 5.49 24.76 -26.65
CA SER A 38 5.61 25.04 -25.21
C SER A 38 4.79 24.05 -24.38
N VAL A 39 5.04 24.02 -23.06
CA VAL A 39 4.29 23.16 -22.14
C VAL A 39 2.81 23.56 -22.12
N GLU A 40 2.52 24.86 -22.18
CA GLU A 40 1.15 25.41 -22.24
C GLU A 40 0.40 24.94 -23.49
N ALA A 41 1.09 24.89 -24.63
CA ALA A 41 0.52 24.43 -25.89
C ALA A 41 0.16 22.93 -25.84
N MET A 42 0.98 22.12 -25.17
CA MET A 42 0.74 20.68 -25.05
C MET A 42 -0.30 20.31 -23.98
N MET A 43 -0.33 21.02 -22.85
CA MET A 43 -1.25 20.71 -21.74
C MET A 43 -2.66 21.23 -21.96
N LEU A 44 -2.85 22.18 -22.89
CA LEU A 44 -4.16 22.73 -23.26
C LEU A 44 -4.96 23.27 -22.06
N ASP A 45 -4.25 23.87 -21.10
CA ASP A 45 -4.80 24.41 -19.86
C ASP A 45 -4.19 25.77 -19.54
N SER A 46 -5.00 26.69 -19.03
CA SER A 46 -4.58 28.05 -18.64
C SER A 46 -3.58 28.07 -17.48
N LYS A 47 -3.53 26.99 -16.68
CA LYS A 47 -2.60 26.80 -15.54
C LYS A 47 -1.57 25.70 -15.80
N ALA A 48 -1.21 25.47 -17.06
CA ALA A 48 -0.29 24.40 -17.45
C ALA A 48 1.04 24.41 -16.66
N ALA A 49 1.65 25.57 -16.42
CA ALA A 49 2.91 25.66 -15.69
C ALA A 49 2.80 25.20 -14.22
N ASP A 50 1.71 25.57 -13.54
CA ASP A 50 1.47 25.16 -12.15
C ASP A 50 1.15 23.66 -12.07
N LEU A 51 0.31 23.17 -12.99
CA LEU A 51 -0.02 21.76 -13.09
C LEU A 51 1.22 20.91 -13.37
N ASP A 52 2.03 21.27 -14.35
CA ASP A 52 3.26 20.55 -14.72
C ASP A 52 4.26 20.47 -13.54
N LYS A 53 4.38 21.55 -12.76
CA LYS A 53 5.26 21.60 -11.59
C LYS A 53 4.89 20.58 -10.52
N GLU A 54 3.60 20.30 -10.33
CA GLU A 54 3.12 19.30 -9.38
C GLU A 54 3.01 17.89 -9.98
N GLU A 55 2.46 17.79 -11.20
CA GLU A 55 2.13 16.53 -11.86
C GLU A 55 3.36 15.79 -12.34
N ARG A 56 4.36 16.49 -12.89
CA ARG A 56 5.52 15.83 -13.50
C ARG A 56 6.32 15.02 -12.47
N PRO A 57 6.69 15.57 -11.29
CA PRO A 57 7.34 14.77 -10.24
C PRO A 57 6.47 13.62 -9.75
N GLU A 58 5.15 13.83 -9.66
CA GLU A 58 4.20 12.80 -9.26
C GLU A 58 4.23 11.62 -10.24
N ILE A 59 4.06 11.86 -11.55
CA ILE A 59 4.10 10.81 -12.57
C ILE A 59 5.43 10.06 -12.55
N LEU A 60 6.55 10.77 -12.44
CA LEU A 60 7.88 10.15 -12.37
C LEU A 60 8.05 9.28 -11.12
N SER A 61 7.43 9.64 -10.00
CA SER A 61 7.47 8.84 -8.76
C SER A 61 6.65 7.54 -8.84
N LEU A 62 5.74 7.44 -9.81
CA LEU A 62 4.91 6.26 -10.04
C LEU A 62 5.56 5.25 -11.00
N LEU A 63 6.69 5.61 -11.63
CA LEU A 63 7.41 4.71 -12.51
C LEU A 63 8.16 3.64 -11.70
N PRO A 64 8.31 2.42 -12.25
CA PRO A 64 9.23 1.44 -11.67
C PRO A 64 10.68 1.97 -11.71
N PRO A 65 11.62 1.33 -10.99
CA PRO A 65 13.05 1.62 -11.15
C PRO A 65 13.45 1.54 -12.64
N ILE A 66 14.22 2.52 -13.11
CA ILE A 66 14.64 2.63 -14.52
C ILE A 66 16.16 2.77 -14.67
N GLU A 67 16.92 2.69 -13.58
CA GLU A 67 18.36 2.86 -13.58
C GLU A 67 19.04 1.82 -14.49
N GLY A 68 19.67 2.29 -15.59
CA GLY A 68 20.30 1.40 -16.57
C GLY A 68 19.34 0.70 -17.55
N GLU A 69 18.03 0.91 -17.40
CA GLU A 69 17.00 0.24 -18.20
C GLU A 69 16.78 0.90 -19.58
N LYS A 70 16.17 0.17 -20.51
CA LYS A 70 15.79 0.69 -21.83
C LYS A 70 14.33 1.11 -21.87
N VAL A 71 14.12 2.42 -22.02
CA VAL A 71 12.81 3.09 -21.97
C VAL A 71 12.37 3.51 -23.38
N LEU A 72 11.12 3.22 -23.72
CA LEU A 72 10.45 3.69 -24.92
C LEU A 72 9.35 4.69 -24.53
N GLU A 73 9.55 5.96 -24.86
CA GLU A 73 8.62 7.05 -24.55
C GLU A 73 7.77 7.37 -25.79
N PHE A 74 6.46 7.14 -25.71
CA PHE A 74 5.50 7.46 -26.76
C PHE A 74 4.79 8.79 -26.49
N GLY A 75 4.62 9.58 -27.55
CA GLY A 75 4.05 10.92 -27.43
C GLY A 75 4.94 11.81 -26.58
N ALA A 76 6.26 11.73 -26.79
CA ALA A 76 7.28 12.42 -25.97
C ALA A 76 7.11 13.95 -25.96
N GLY A 77 6.39 14.49 -26.94
CA GLY A 77 6.21 15.92 -27.07
C GLY A 77 7.55 16.64 -27.20
N ILE A 78 7.62 17.85 -26.64
CA ILE A 78 8.87 18.63 -26.58
C ILE A 78 9.85 18.12 -25.52
N GLY A 79 9.54 17.02 -24.82
CA GLY A 79 10.48 16.36 -23.90
C GLY A 79 10.33 16.71 -22.43
N ARG A 80 9.09 16.91 -21.96
CA ARG A 80 8.76 17.13 -20.53
C ARG A 80 9.35 16.03 -19.64
N PHE A 81 9.20 14.78 -20.05
CA PHE A 81 9.69 13.62 -19.31
C PHE A 81 11.00 13.08 -19.88
N THR A 82 11.25 13.23 -21.19
CA THR A 82 12.49 12.79 -21.84
C THR A 82 13.75 13.21 -21.07
N SER A 83 13.83 14.47 -20.61
CA SER A 83 14.97 14.97 -19.83
C SER A 83 15.20 14.21 -18.52
N GLU A 84 14.12 13.86 -17.82
CA GLU A 84 14.16 13.20 -16.51
C GLU A 84 14.44 11.70 -16.66
N LEU A 85 13.82 11.07 -17.68
CA LEU A 85 14.08 9.69 -18.03
C LEU A 85 15.53 9.49 -18.46
N ALA A 86 16.08 10.39 -19.26
CA ALA A 86 17.46 10.30 -19.77
C ALA A 86 18.52 10.39 -18.67
N GLN A 87 18.24 11.03 -17.54
CA GLN A 87 19.17 11.12 -16.41
C GLN A 87 19.35 9.78 -15.69
N LYS A 88 18.37 8.87 -15.76
CA LYS A 88 18.36 7.60 -15.02
C LYS A 88 18.48 6.39 -15.92
N ALA A 89 17.78 6.38 -17.05
CA ALA A 89 17.71 5.25 -17.96
C ALA A 89 19.04 4.98 -18.68
N GLY A 90 19.34 3.70 -18.92
CA GLY A 90 20.47 3.30 -19.74
C GLY A 90 20.28 3.73 -21.20
N GLN A 91 19.05 3.72 -21.70
CA GLN A 91 18.68 4.24 -23.02
C GLN A 91 17.23 4.73 -23.03
N VAL A 92 16.98 5.86 -23.69
CA VAL A 92 15.63 6.37 -23.97
C VAL A 92 15.41 6.46 -25.47
N ILE A 93 14.26 5.99 -25.95
CA ILE A 93 13.80 6.21 -27.31
C ILE A 93 12.54 7.09 -27.22
N ALA A 94 12.69 8.36 -27.56
CA ALA A 94 11.60 9.34 -27.56
C ALA A 94 10.92 9.37 -28.93
N VAL A 95 9.61 9.15 -28.95
CA VAL A 95 8.82 9.06 -30.17
C VAL A 95 7.68 10.08 -30.15
N ASP A 96 7.55 10.84 -31.23
CA ASP A 96 6.40 11.70 -31.47
C ASP A 96 6.10 11.74 -32.97
N PHE A 97 4.82 11.85 -33.35
CA PHE A 97 4.40 11.88 -34.76
C PHE A 97 4.41 13.29 -35.39
N ILE A 98 4.65 14.35 -34.60
CA ILE A 98 4.82 15.72 -35.08
C ILE A 98 6.32 16.05 -35.17
N GLU A 99 6.80 16.24 -36.40
CA GLU A 99 8.23 16.44 -36.66
C GLU A 99 8.82 17.67 -35.95
N SER A 100 8.10 18.80 -35.94
CA SER A 100 8.58 20.02 -35.26
C SER A 100 8.70 19.84 -33.75
N VAL A 101 7.86 18.99 -33.16
CA VAL A 101 7.81 18.70 -31.73
C VAL A 101 8.98 17.81 -31.33
N ILE A 102 9.22 16.70 -32.05
CA ILE A 102 10.34 15.82 -31.74
C ILE A 102 11.70 16.49 -32.01
N LYS A 103 11.79 17.34 -33.03
CA LYS A 103 13.00 18.17 -33.25
C LYS A 103 13.22 19.17 -32.12
N LYS A 104 12.15 19.75 -31.55
CA LYS A 104 12.27 20.62 -30.36
C LYS A 104 12.80 19.83 -29.17
N ASN A 105 12.31 18.59 -28.97
CA ASN A 105 12.80 17.69 -27.94
C ASN A 105 14.29 17.37 -28.15
N GLU A 106 14.70 17.01 -29.37
CA GLU A 106 16.11 16.78 -29.72
C GLU A 106 16.99 18.01 -29.48
N ASN A 107 16.52 19.21 -29.79
CA ASN A 107 17.25 20.44 -29.50
C ASN A 107 17.46 20.69 -28.00
N ILE A 108 16.50 20.28 -27.15
CA ILE A 108 16.60 20.43 -25.69
C ILE A 108 17.48 19.31 -25.11
N ASN A 109 17.25 18.07 -25.53
CA ASN A 109 17.74 16.86 -24.86
C ASN A 109 18.82 16.10 -25.64
N GLY A 110 19.22 16.54 -26.84
CA GLY A 110 20.21 15.87 -27.68
C GLY A 110 21.63 15.85 -27.11
N HIS A 111 21.88 16.61 -26.04
CA HIS A 111 23.11 16.53 -25.27
C HIS A 111 23.21 15.21 -24.48
N TYR A 112 22.09 14.54 -24.20
CA TYR A 112 22.04 13.21 -23.62
C TYR A 112 22.34 12.15 -24.70
N LYS A 113 23.54 11.56 -24.63
CA LYS A 113 24.02 10.56 -25.60
C LYS A 113 23.24 9.24 -25.59
N ASN A 114 22.46 9.00 -24.53
CA ASN A 114 21.63 7.82 -24.35
C ASN A 114 20.19 8.00 -24.89
N VAL A 115 19.86 9.15 -25.50
CA VAL A 115 18.53 9.39 -26.07
C VAL A 115 18.56 9.24 -27.59
N LYS A 116 17.56 8.54 -28.14
CA LYS A 116 17.28 8.49 -29.58
C LYS A 116 15.92 9.12 -29.85
N PHE A 117 15.86 9.98 -30.85
CA PHE A 117 14.64 10.69 -31.25
C PHE A 117 14.07 10.08 -32.53
N MET A 118 12.76 9.85 -32.57
CA MET A 118 12.10 9.24 -33.72
C MET A 118 10.79 9.98 -34.04
N CYS A 119 10.67 10.46 -35.27
CA CYS A 119 9.42 10.97 -35.80
C CYS A 119 8.60 9.80 -36.37
N ALA A 120 7.64 9.28 -35.62
CA ALA A 120 6.81 8.14 -36.05
C ALA A 120 5.42 8.15 -35.40
N ASP A 121 4.44 7.63 -36.14
CA ASP A 121 3.11 7.33 -35.59
C ASP A 121 3.12 5.94 -34.95
N VAL A 122 2.71 5.86 -33.68
CA VAL A 122 2.67 4.61 -32.89
C VAL A 122 1.74 3.55 -33.47
N THR A 123 0.75 3.97 -34.25
CA THR A 123 -0.19 3.06 -34.94
C THR A 123 0.44 2.43 -36.18
N SER A 124 1.52 3.01 -36.71
CA SER A 124 2.12 2.60 -37.98
C SER A 124 2.48 1.10 -37.98
N PRO A 125 2.11 0.34 -39.03
CA PRO A 125 2.53 -1.05 -39.17
C PRO A 125 4.04 -1.19 -39.39
N ASP A 126 4.71 -0.11 -39.82
CA ASP A 126 6.15 -0.09 -40.09
C ASP A 126 6.99 0.20 -38.85
N MET A 127 6.36 0.63 -37.75
CA MET A 127 7.04 0.83 -36.48
C MET A 127 7.36 -0.54 -35.86
N LYS A 128 8.64 -0.91 -35.93
CA LYS A 128 9.13 -2.23 -35.50
C LYS A 128 10.24 -2.07 -34.48
N PHE A 129 10.01 -2.64 -33.30
CA PHE A 129 11.06 -2.96 -32.34
C PHE A 129 11.20 -4.47 -32.22
N SER A 130 12.39 -4.92 -31.82
CA SER A 130 12.60 -6.33 -31.49
C SER A 130 11.66 -6.74 -30.35
N SER A 131 11.16 -7.97 -30.40
CA SER A 131 10.42 -8.57 -29.29
C SER A 131 11.28 -8.54 -28.02
N GLU A 132 10.64 -8.29 -26.88
CA GLU A 132 11.30 -8.29 -25.57
C GLU A 132 12.57 -7.44 -25.52
N SER A 133 12.48 -6.21 -26.03
CA SER A 133 13.62 -5.31 -26.12
C SER A 133 13.49 -4.04 -25.29
N MET A 134 12.35 -3.85 -24.61
CA MET A 134 12.08 -2.69 -23.75
C MET A 134 11.80 -3.13 -22.32
N ASP A 135 12.36 -2.40 -21.36
CA ASP A 135 12.17 -2.61 -19.92
C ASP A 135 10.99 -1.78 -19.41
N LEU A 136 10.80 -0.60 -19.98
CA LEU A 136 9.65 0.27 -19.75
C LEU A 136 9.13 0.84 -21.08
N ILE A 137 7.83 0.76 -21.30
CA ILE A 137 7.11 1.59 -22.27
C ILE A 137 6.33 2.64 -21.49
N PHE A 138 6.57 3.92 -21.78
CA PHE A 138 5.99 5.04 -21.05
C PHE A 138 5.20 5.95 -22.01
N SER A 139 3.99 6.33 -21.61
CA SER A 139 3.22 7.40 -22.24
C SER A 139 2.44 8.21 -21.22
N ASN A 140 2.16 9.48 -21.54
CA ASN A 140 1.28 10.32 -20.74
C ASN A 140 0.41 11.20 -21.66
N TRP A 141 -0.86 10.82 -21.81
CA TRP A 141 -1.83 11.24 -22.82
C TRP A 141 -1.45 10.78 -24.24
N LEU A 142 -1.81 9.55 -24.57
CA LEU A 142 -1.58 8.98 -25.89
C LEU A 142 -2.82 8.24 -26.40
N LEU A 143 -3.32 7.27 -25.63
CA LEU A 143 -4.36 6.34 -26.07
C LEU A 143 -5.71 7.04 -26.30
N MET A 144 -5.93 8.20 -25.66
CA MET A 144 -7.08 9.08 -25.93
C MET A 144 -7.06 9.71 -27.34
N TYR A 145 -5.96 9.62 -28.09
CA TYR A 145 -5.83 10.07 -29.48
C TYR A 145 -5.82 8.92 -30.50
N LEU A 146 -6.16 7.72 -30.05
CA LEU A 146 -6.29 6.51 -30.86
C LEU A 146 -7.74 6.05 -30.84
N SER A 147 -8.23 5.46 -31.92
CA SER A 147 -9.50 4.72 -31.95
C SER A 147 -9.39 3.44 -31.10
N ASP A 148 -10.53 2.85 -30.74
CA ASP A 148 -10.55 1.64 -29.89
C ASP A 148 -9.73 0.49 -30.50
N LYS A 149 -9.80 0.33 -31.83
CA LYS A 149 -9.06 -0.70 -32.54
C LYS A 149 -7.55 -0.44 -32.53
N GLU A 150 -7.14 0.82 -32.68
CA GLU A 150 -5.73 1.22 -32.62
C GLU A 150 -5.14 1.03 -31.21
N VAL A 151 -5.93 1.26 -30.15
CA VAL A 151 -5.52 0.96 -28.77
C VAL A 151 -5.32 -0.54 -28.58
N GLU A 152 -6.25 -1.38 -29.08
CA GLU A 152 -6.13 -2.84 -29.02
C GLU A 152 -4.86 -3.34 -29.73
N ASP A 153 -4.62 -2.85 -30.94
CA ASP A 153 -3.48 -3.27 -31.75
C ASP A 153 -2.15 -2.76 -31.16
N LEU A 154 -2.13 -1.54 -30.61
CA LEU A 154 -0.95 -1.01 -29.91
C LEU A 154 -0.66 -1.77 -28.61
N ALA A 155 -1.68 -2.15 -27.84
CA ALA A 155 -1.50 -2.95 -26.62
C ALA A 155 -0.80 -4.29 -26.93
N LYS A 156 -1.16 -4.95 -28.04
CA LYS A 156 -0.48 -6.19 -28.51
C LYS A 156 0.98 -5.93 -28.88
N LYS A 157 1.27 -4.83 -29.59
CA LYS A 157 2.65 -4.43 -29.90
C LYS A 157 3.46 -4.15 -28.63
N MET A 158 2.88 -3.44 -27.66
CA MET A 158 3.51 -3.18 -26.38
C MET A 158 3.80 -4.47 -25.62
N LEU A 159 2.88 -5.45 -25.62
CA LEU A 159 3.08 -6.77 -25.01
C LEU A 159 4.24 -7.52 -25.68
N GLN A 160 4.34 -7.42 -27.01
CA GLN A 160 5.44 -8.00 -27.77
C GLN A 160 6.78 -7.36 -27.44
N TRP A 161 6.87 -6.02 -27.43
CA TRP A 161 8.12 -5.29 -27.27
C TRP A 161 8.67 -5.28 -25.84
N THR A 162 7.81 -5.39 -24.83
CA THR A 162 8.21 -5.38 -23.42
C THR A 162 8.86 -6.73 -23.05
N LYS A 163 9.95 -6.72 -22.28
CA LYS A 163 10.55 -7.93 -21.70
C LYS A 163 9.62 -8.58 -20.67
N VAL A 164 9.69 -9.89 -20.47
CA VAL A 164 9.09 -10.51 -19.28
C VAL A 164 9.61 -9.82 -18.02
N GLY A 165 8.69 -9.41 -17.15
CA GLY A 165 9.00 -8.65 -15.94
C GLY A 165 9.13 -7.13 -16.15
N GLY A 166 9.20 -6.66 -17.40
CA GLY A 166 9.17 -5.25 -17.77
C GLY A 166 7.78 -4.63 -17.68
N TYR A 167 7.70 -3.31 -17.85
CA TYR A 167 6.55 -2.51 -17.48
C TYR A 167 5.98 -1.67 -18.64
N ILE A 168 4.70 -1.35 -18.53
CA ILE A 168 4.02 -0.35 -19.34
C ILE A 168 3.35 0.63 -18.40
N PHE A 169 3.67 1.91 -18.55
CA PHE A 169 2.98 2.99 -17.88
C PHE A 169 2.24 3.82 -18.92
N PHE A 170 0.94 4.05 -18.69
CA PHE A 170 0.18 5.04 -19.45
C PHE A 170 -0.76 5.82 -18.55
N ARG A 171 -1.04 7.07 -18.94
CA ARG A 171 -1.99 7.95 -18.26
C ARG A 171 -2.91 8.56 -19.30
N GLU A 172 -4.23 8.54 -19.06
CA GLU A 172 -5.21 9.18 -19.94
C GLU A 172 -6.18 10.14 -19.21
N SER A 173 -6.82 11.02 -19.98
CA SER A 173 -8.01 11.73 -19.50
C SER A 173 -9.25 10.86 -19.72
N CYS A 174 -9.90 10.46 -18.63
CA CYS A 174 -11.13 9.68 -18.66
C CYS A 174 -12.38 10.55 -18.55
N PHE A 175 -13.52 10.00 -18.95
CA PHE A 175 -14.87 10.57 -18.89
C PHE A 175 -15.10 11.84 -19.74
N HIS A 176 -14.31 12.90 -19.53
CA HIS A 176 -14.43 14.15 -20.27
C HIS A 176 -13.13 14.97 -20.27
N GLN A 177 -13.17 16.09 -20.99
CA GLN A 177 -12.06 17.03 -21.10
C GLN A 177 -11.57 17.55 -19.74
N SER A 178 -10.24 17.69 -19.63
CA SER A 178 -9.54 18.24 -18.45
C SER A 178 -9.17 19.73 -18.61
N GLY A 179 -8.44 20.06 -19.67
CA GLY A 179 -7.98 21.42 -19.94
C GLY A 179 -9.13 22.40 -20.24
N ASP A 180 -8.98 23.66 -19.87
CA ASP A 180 -9.99 24.72 -20.02
C ASP A 180 -9.83 25.57 -21.30
N ASN A 181 -8.74 25.38 -22.06
CA ASN A 181 -8.53 26.11 -23.31
C ASN A 181 -9.65 25.80 -24.32
N LYS A 182 -10.19 26.85 -24.95
CA LYS A 182 -11.18 26.71 -26.02
C LYS A 182 -10.59 25.98 -27.21
N ARG A 183 -11.31 24.99 -27.71
CA ARG A 183 -10.95 24.17 -28.88
C ARG A 183 -12.03 24.35 -29.94
N LYS A 184 -11.63 24.68 -31.18
CA LYS A 184 -12.59 24.77 -32.30
C LYS A 184 -13.16 23.41 -32.67
N TYR A 185 -12.32 22.39 -32.55
CA TYR A 185 -12.62 20.99 -32.81
C TYR A 185 -11.84 20.15 -31.81
N ASN A 186 -12.41 19.02 -31.38
CA ASN A 186 -11.78 18.13 -30.40
C ASN A 186 -12.09 16.66 -30.71
N PRO A 187 -11.16 15.90 -31.33
CA PRO A 187 -11.34 14.48 -31.67
C PRO A 187 -10.94 13.52 -30.54
N THR A 188 -10.67 14.04 -29.34
CA THR A 188 -10.18 13.24 -28.22
C THR A 188 -11.23 12.22 -27.75
N HIS A 189 -10.81 10.97 -27.58
CA HIS A 189 -11.63 9.89 -27.03
C HIS A 189 -11.53 9.86 -25.50
N TYR A 190 -12.49 10.50 -24.82
CA TYR A 190 -12.59 10.45 -23.36
C TYR A 190 -13.35 9.21 -22.91
N ARG A 191 -12.61 8.13 -22.68
CA ARG A 191 -13.20 6.83 -22.33
C ARG A 191 -13.43 6.70 -20.83
N GLU A 192 -14.30 5.77 -20.46
CA GLU A 192 -14.36 5.28 -19.09
C GLU A 192 -13.10 4.46 -18.75
N PRO A 193 -12.58 4.52 -17.51
CA PRO A 193 -11.39 3.77 -17.08
C PRO A 193 -11.50 2.26 -17.33
N LYS A 194 -12.73 1.71 -17.20
CA LYS A 194 -13.01 0.28 -17.42
C LYS A 194 -12.64 -0.20 -18.82
N PHE A 195 -12.68 0.68 -19.83
CA PHE A 195 -12.24 0.34 -21.18
C PHE A 195 -10.75 -0.05 -21.19
N TYR A 196 -9.90 0.82 -20.65
CA TYR A 196 -8.44 0.60 -20.64
C TYR A 196 -8.08 -0.62 -19.78
N THR A 197 -8.66 -0.71 -18.59
CA THR A 197 -8.42 -1.82 -17.67
C THR A 197 -8.81 -3.16 -18.29
N LYS A 198 -9.99 -3.25 -18.93
CA LYS A 198 -10.45 -4.48 -19.59
C LYS A 198 -9.56 -4.84 -20.77
N LEU A 199 -9.29 -3.89 -21.66
CA LEU A 199 -8.53 -4.11 -22.88
C LEU A 199 -7.11 -4.64 -22.59
N PHE A 200 -6.40 -4.01 -21.64
CA PHE A 200 -5.05 -4.47 -21.27
C PHE A 200 -5.11 -5.81 -20.50
N LYS A 201 -6.10 -6.03 -19.62
CA LYS A 201 -6.26 -7.32 -18.91
C LYS A 201 -6.55 -8.49 -19.86
N GLU A 202 -7.29 -8.25 -20.94
CA GLU A 202 -7.63 -9.28 -21.94
C GLU A 202 -6.54 -9.45 -23.01
N CYS A 203 -5.53 -8.59 -23.02
CA CYS A 203 -4.42 -8.65 -23.97
C CYS A 203 -3.53 -9.86 -23.68
N HIS A 204 -3.44 -10.77 -24.64
CA HIS A 204 -2.62 -11.97 -24.56
C HIS A 204 -1.88 -12.21 -25.88
N MET A 205 -0.72 -12.85 -25.79
CA MET A 205 0.09 -13.25 -26.94
C MET A 205 0.71 -14.61 -26.64
N ASN A 206 0.85 -15.46 -27.66
CA ASN A 206 1.62 -16.69 -27.57
C ASN A 206 2.88 -16.56 -28.43
N ASP A 207 4.01 -17.05 -27.93
CA ASP A 207 5.20 -17.22 -28.77
C ASP A 207 5.19 -18.55 -29.54
N ASP A 208 6.14 -18.68 -30.46
CA ASP A 208 6.30 -19.87 -31.32
C ASP A 208 6.66 -21.15 -30.54
N VAL A 209 7.07 -21.02 -29.27
CA VAL A 209 7.47 -22.14 -28.40
C VAL A 209 6.33 -22.55 -27.45
N GLY A 210 5.19 -21.85 -27.52
CA GLY A 210 3.97 -22.15 -26.76
C GLY A 210 3.86 -21.45 -25.41
N ASN A 211 4.75 -20.51 -25.07
CA ASN A 211 4.54 -19.67 -23.89
C ASN A 211 3.45 -18.65 -24.19
N SER A 212 2.57 -18.43 -23.22
CA SER A 212 1.58 -17.37 -23.26
C SER A 212 2.04 -16.22 -22.38
N TYR A 213 1.78 -14.99 -22.80
CA TYR A 213 2.12 -13.76 -22.11
C TYR A 213 0.86 -12.92 -21.91
N GLU A 214 0.78 -12.26 -20.76
CA GLU A 214 -0.33 -11.37 -20.39
C GLU A 214 0.20 -10.18 -19.57
N PHE A 215 -0.64 -9.15 -19.43
CA PHE A 215 -0.37 -8.06 -18.51
C PHE A 215 -0.92 -8.36 -17.12
N SER A 216 -0.14 -8.03 -16.10
CA SER A 216 -0.58 -7.95 -14.71
C SER A 216 -0.70 -6.48 -14.31
N LEU A 217 -1.87 -6.06 -13.83
CA LEU A 217 -2.04 -4.72 -13.29
C LEU A 217 -1.21 -4.59 -12.01
N VAL A 218 -0.31 -3.62 -11.97
CA VAL A 218 0.52 -3.31 -10.79
C VAL A 218 -0.12 -2.21 -9.97
N SER A 219 -0.59 -1.16 -10.64
CA SER A 219 -1.35 -0.07 -10.00
C SER A 219 -2.24 0.62 -11.02
N CYS A 220 -3.34 1.18 -10.53
CA CYS A 220 -4.26 2.05 -11.27
C CYS A 220 -4.72 3.12 -10.29
N LYS A 221 -4.40 4.40 -10.55
CA LYS A 221 -4.75 5.50 -9.64
C LYS A 221 -5.03 6.81 -10.36
N CYS A 222 -5.75 7.71 -9.70
CA CYS A 222 -5.87 9.09 -10.16
C CYS A 222 -4.58 9.89 -9.88
N VAL A 223 -4.36 10.95 -10.66
CA VAL A 223 -3.22 11.87 -10.49
C VAL A 223 -3.60 12.95 -9.49
N GLY A 224 -2.98 12.93 -8.31
CA GLY A 224 -3.28 13.79 -7.17
C GLY A 224 -3.12 15.29 -7.47
N ALA A 225 -2.16 15.69 -8.30
CA ALA A 225 -2.02 17.07 -8.76
C ALA A 225 -3.31 17.59 -9.42
N TYR A 226 -4.00 16.75 -10.19
CA TYR A 226 -5.28 17.08 -10.81
C TYR A 226 -6.44 17.06 -9.82
N VAL A 227 -6.44 16.12 -8.85
CA VAL A 227 -7.44 16.12 -7.77
C VAL A 227 -7.35 17.43 -6.99
N ARG A 228 -6.15 17.86 -6.60
CA ARG A 228 -5.93 19.10 -5.83
C ARG A 228 -6.30 20.36 -6.63
N ASN A 229 -5.86 20.46 -7.89
CA ASN A 229 -5.97 21.69 -8.67
C ASN A 229 -7.27 21.81 -9.47
N LYS A 230 -7.80 20.69 -9.97
CA LYS A 230 -8.96 20.64 -10.87
C LYS A 230 -10.20 20.03 -10.21
N LYS A 231 -10.09 19.55 -8.97
CA LYS A 231 -11.19 19.02 -8.15
C LYS A 231 -11.98 17.92 -8.87
N ASN A 232 -11.26 17.03 -9.56
CA ASN A 232 -11.79 15.82 -10.18
C ASN A 232 -10.70 14.75 -10.23
N GLN A 233 -11.10 13.47 -10.34
CA GLN A 233 -10.21 12.32 -10.36
C GLN A 233 -10.07 11.70 -11.77
N ASN A 234 -10.39 12.46 -12.81
CA ASN A 234 -10.52 11.92 -14.18
C ASN A 234 -9.17 11.69 -14.87
N GLN A 235 -8.08 12.09 -14.25
CA GLN A 235 -6.75 11.86 -14.75
C GLN A 235 -6.23 10.60 -14.10
N ILE A 236 -6.20 9.50 -14.86
CA ILE A 236 -5.92 8.17 -14.31
C ILE A 236 -4.70 7.61 -15.02
N CYS A 237 -3.82 6.98 -14.25
CA CYS A 237 -2.65 6.28 -14.74
C CYS A 237 -2.70 4.80 -14.36
N TRP A 238 -2.13 3.98 -15.23
CA TRP A 238 -1.97 2.56 -15.05
C TRP A 238 -0.51 2.18 -15.18
N LEU A 239 -0.05 1.31 -14.30
CA LEU A 239 1.20 0.59 -14.41
C LEU A 239 0.89 -0.91 -14.58
N TRP A 240 1.32 -1.47 -15.70
CA TRP A 240 1.21 -2.88 -16.01
C TRP A 240 2.59 -3.51 -16.02
N ARG A 241 2.67 -4.79 -15.65
CA ARG A 241 3.87 -5.61 -15.77
C ARG A 241 3.59 -6.78 -16.71
N LYS A 242 4.46 -7.01 -17.69
CA LYS A 242 4.39 -8.22 -18.52
C LYS A 242 4.81 -9.42 -17.68
N LYS A 243 4.04 -10.51 -17.76
CA LYS A 243 4.39 -11.78 -17.14
C LYS A 243 4.15 -12.95 -18.09
N VAL A 244 4.79 -14.07 -17.81
CA VAL A 244 4.44 -15.36 -18.41
C VAL A 244 3.14 -15.84 -17.76
N SER A 245 2.17 -16.17 -18.58
CA SER A 245 0.91 -16.77 -18.19
C SER A 245 1.17 -18.17 -17.61
N SER A 246 1.30 -18.28 -16.29
CA SER A 246 1.37 -19.56 -15.59
C SER A 246 0.02 -19.89 -14.93
N ASP A 247 -0.32 -21.17 -14.80
CA ASP A 247 -1.54 -21.59 -14.11
C ASP A 247 -1.51 -21.32 -12.59
N ASN A 248 -0.32 -21.16 -11.99
CA ASN A 248 -0.14 -21.09 -10.54
C ASN A 248 -0.12 -19.66 -9.95
N ASP A 249 0.32 -18.64 -10.69
CA ASP A 249 0.38 -17.24 -10.21
C ASP A 249 -0.99 -16.53 -10.31
N ARG A 250 -2.01 -17.30 -10.68
CA ARG A 250 -3.41 -16.91 -10.92
C ARG A 250 -4.31 -17.13 -9.70
N GLY A 251 -3.78 -17.51 -8.54
CA GLY A 251 -4.62 -17.93 -7.41
C GLY A 251 -5.52 -16.81 -6.88
N PHE A 252 -4.95 -15.87 -6.14
CA PHE A 252 -5.74 -15.06 -5.21
C PHE A 252 -6.50 -13.90 -5.88
N GLN A 253 -5.86 -13.03 -6.66
CA GLN A 253 -6.55 -11.91 -7.33
C GLN A 253 -7.61 -12.40 -8.32
N ARG A 254 -7.34 -13.47 -9.09
CA ARG A 254 -8.33 -14.07 -9.99
C ARG A 254 -9.44 -14.77 -9.22
N PHE A 255 -9.12 -15.43 -8.10
CA PHE A 255 -10.14 -15.98 -7.20
C PHE A 255 -11.08 -14.87 -6.70
N LEU A 256 -10.54 -13.73 -6.27
CA LEU A 256 -11.33 -12.56 -5.91
C LEU A 256 -12.17 -12.09 -7.10
N ASP A 257 -11.57 -11.75 -8.23
CA ASP A 257 -12.27 -11.16 -9.37
C ASP A 257 -13.25 -12.11 -10.11
N ASN A 258 -13.03 -13.43 -10.06
CA ASN A 258 -13.84 -14.40 -10.83
C ASN A 258 -14.75 -15.29 -9.97
N VAL A 259 -14.52 -15.38 -8.66
CA VAL A 259 -15.34 -16.21 -7.77
C VAL A 259 -16.19 -15.32 -6.87
N GLN A 260 -15.59 -14.65 -5.88
CA GLN A 260 -16.36 -13.92 -4.87
C GLN A 260 -16.78 -12.51 -5.32
N TYR A 261 -15.91 -11.81 -6.03
CA TYR A 261 -16.03 -10.38 -6.40
C TYR A 261 -16.00 -10.17 -7.92
N LYS A 262 -16.68 -11.07 -8.66
CA LYS A 262 -17.12 -10.78 -10.03
C LYS A 262 -18.07 -9.58 -10.02
N SER A 263 -18.13 -8.79 -11.09
CA SER A 263 -18.93 -7.55 -11.12
C SER A 263 -20.40 -7.75 -10.71
N SER A 264 -21.06 -8.82 -11.15
CA SER A 264 -22.44 -9.13 -10.71
C SER A 264 -22.52 -9.50 -9.23
N GLY A 265 -21.49 -10.15 -8.69
CA GLY A 265 -21.33 -10.44 -7.27
C GLY A 265 -21.20 -9.16 -6.43
N ILE A 266 -20.41 -8.19 -6.91
CA ILE A 266 -20.25 -6.88 -6.26
C ILE A 266 -21.59 -6.13 -6.23
N LEU A 267 -22.26 -6.00 -7.38
CA LEU A 267 -23.53 -5.27 -7.49
C LEU A 267 -24.64 -5.90 -6.64
N ARG A 268 -24.73 -7.24 -6.57
CA ARG A 268 -25.69 -7.90 -5.68
C ARG A 268 -25.33 -7.71 -4.21
N TYR A 269 -24.04 -7.69 -3.85
CA TYR A 269 -23.64 -7.36 -2.48
C TYR A 269 -23.99 -5.92 -2.10
N GLU A 270 -23.73 -4.97 -3.00
CA GLU A 270 -24.12 -3.56 -2.81
C GLU A 270 -25.63 -3.41 -2.62
N ARG A 271 -26.44 -4.18 -3.38
CA ARG A 271 -27.90 -4.19 -3.18
C ARG A 271 -28.31 -4.60 -1.76
N VAL A 272 -27.59 -5.56 -1.16
CA VAL A 272 -27.93 -6.09 0.17
C VAL A 272 -27.39 -5.21 1.30
N PHE A 273 -26.14 -4.76 1.19
CA PHE A 273 -25.47 -3.99 2.23
C PHE A 273 -25.82 -2.49 2.18
N GLY A 274 -26.20 -1.99 1.01
CA GLY A 274 -26.50 -0.59 0.75
C GLY A 274 -25.49 0.06 -0.20
N GLN A 275 -25.95 1.12 -0.88
CA GLN A 275 -25.19 1.85 -1.90
C GLN A 275 -23.78 2.24 -1.42
N GLY A 276 -22.76 1.90 -2.20
CA GLY A 276 -21.35 2.15 -1.92
C GLY A 276 -20.68 1.13 -0.99
N PHE A 277 -21.40 0.14 -0.45
CA PHE A 277 -20.85 -0.79 0.55
C PHE A 277 -20.94 -2.25 0.11
N VAL A 278 -19.90 -3.02 0.46
CA VAL A 278 -19.81 -4.48 0.24
C VAL A 278 -19.55 -5.22 1.55
N SER A 279 -19.92 -4.60 2.67
CA SER A 279 -19.65 -5.10 4.02
C SER A 279 -20.78 -4.78 5.00
N THR A 280 -20.73 -5.47 6.14
CA THR A 280 -21.79 -5.60 7.15
C THR A 280 -22.43 -4.25 7.53
N GLY A 281 -23.74 -4.10 7.27
CA GLY A 281 -24.55 -2.97 7.75
C GLY A 281 -24.33 -1.63 7.05
N GLY A 282 -23.52 -1.60 6.00
CA GLY A 282 -23.33 -0.45 5.12
C GLY A 282 -22.99 0.85 5.86
N LEU A 283 -23.75 1.91 5.54
CA LEU A 283 -23.51 3.25 6.08
C LEU A 283 -23.73 3.35 7.60
N GLU A 284 -24.65 2.57 8.17
CA GLU A 284 -24.98 2.66 9.60
C GLU A 284 -23.80 2.25 10.49
N THR A 285 -23.23 1.07 10.24
CA THR A 285 -22.08 0.57 10.99
C THR A 285 -20.83 1.38 10.67
N THR A 286 -20.69 1.88 9.44
CA THR A 286 -19.61 2.79 9.06
C THR A 286 -19.63 4.08 9.87
N LYS A 287 -20.80 4.71 10.03
CA LYS A 287 -20.96 5.89 10.90
C LYS A 287 -20.55 5.59 12.34
N GLU A 288 -20.99 4.46 12.88
CA GLU A 288 -20.64 4.04 14.24
C GLU A 288 -19.12 3.89 14.44
N PHE A 289 -18.45 3.17 13.54
CA PHE A 289 -17.03 2.90 13.69
C PHE A 289 -16.16 4.12 13.40
N VAL A 290 -16.48 4.89 12.36
CA VAL A 290 -15.73 6.11 12.03
C VAL A 290 -15.84 7.14 13.16
N ALA A 291 -16.97 7.21 13.88
CA ALA A 291 -17.11 8.08 15.04
C ALA A 291 -16.09 7.77 16.17
N LYS A 292 -15.57 6.54 16.25
CA LYS A 292 -14.53 6.15 17.23
C LYS A 292 -13.13 6.67 16.86
N LEU A 293 -12.92 7.04 15.59
CA LEU A 293 -11.61 7.49 15.10
C LEU A 293 -11.28 8.92 15.53
N ASP A 294 -12.29 9.75 15.84
CA ASP A 294 -12.15 11.18 16.14
C ASP A 294 -11.37 11.93 15.04
N LEU A 295 -11.74 11.67 13.78
CA LEU A 295 -11.08 12.25 12.60
C LEU A 295 -11.13 13.78 12.63
N LYS A 296 -10.02 14.40 12.24
CA LYS A 296 -9.86 15.87 12.14
C LYS A 296 -9.57 16.28 10.69
N PRO A 297 -10.04 17.45 10.25
CA PRO A 297 -9.71 17.98 8.93
C PRO A 297 -8.22 17.97 8.64
N GLY A 298 -7.85 17.55 7.43
CA GLY A 298 -6.47 17.44 6.94
C GLY A 298 -5.69 16.22 7.43
N GLN A 299 -6.29 15.33 8.22
CA GLN A 299 -5.68 14.03 8.53
C GLN A 299 -5.69 13.11 7.30
N LYS A 300 -4.73 12.18 7.26
CA LYS A 300 -4.60 11.18 6.20
C LYS A 300 -5.01 9.79 6.69
N VAL A 301 -5.94 9.16 5.97
CA VAL A 301 -6.47 7.82 6.28
C VAL A 301 -6.06 6.84 5.17
N LEU A 302 -5.57 5.66 5.55
CA LEU A 302 -5.43 4.51 4.65
C LEU A 302 -6.60 3.55 4.88
N ASP A 303 -7.41 3.28 3.86
CA ASP A 303 -8.41 2.20 3.87
C ASP A 303 -7.85 0.96 3.17
N VAL A 304 -7.69 -0.14 3.91
CA VAL A 304 -7.18 -1.43 3.42
C VAL A 304 -8.35 -2.35 3.10
N GLY A 305 -8.58 -2.58 1.81
CA GLY A 305 -9.74 -3.27 1.27
C GLY A 305 -10.93 -2.34 1.09
N CYS A 306 -10.71 -1.19 0.46
CA CYS A 306 -11.70 -0.12 0.32
C CYS A 306 -12.95 -0.52 -0.51
N GLY A 307 -12.89 -1.64 -1.23
CA GLY A 307 -14.01 -2.12 -2.05
C GLY A 307 -14.43 -1.08 -3.09
N ILE A 308 -15.71 -0.74 -3.10
CA ILE A 308 -16.31 0.21 -4.06
C ILE A 308 -16.38 1.66 -3.54
N GLY A 309 -15.68 1.98 -2.45
CA GLY A 309 -15.38 3.37 -2.05
C GLY A 309 -16.33 4.03 -1.04
N GLY A 310 -17.45 3.41 -0.66
CA GLY A 310 -18.49 4.09 0.14
C GLY A 310 -18.02 4.55 1.53
N GLY A 311 -17.13 3.79 2.16
CA GLY A 311 -16.51 4.19 3.43
C GLY A 311 -15.57 5.38 3.26
N ASP A 312 -14.77 5.36 2.20
CA ASP A 312 -13.80 6.42 1.87
C ASP A 312 -14.49 7.75 1.59
N PHE A 313 -15.53 7.74 0.74
CA PHE A 313 -16.32 8.93 0.45
C PHE A 313 -16.98 9.48 1.72
N TYR A 314 -17.56 8.61 2.55
CA TYR A 314 -18.16 9.04 3.81
C TYR A 314 -17.14 9.73 4.72
N MET A 315 -15.94 9.16 4.90
CA MET A 315 -14.88 9.76 5.72
C MET A 315 -14.44 11.12 5.14
N ALA A 316 -14.11 11.18 3.85
CA ALA A 316 -13.62 12.39 3.22
C ALA A 316 -14.66 13.53 3.23
N GLU A 317 -15.93 13.24 2.94
CA GLU A 317 -16.99 14.26 2.88
C GLU A 317 -17.40 14.79 4.25
N ASN A 318 -17.42 13.95 5.29
CA ASN A 318 -17.96 14.33 6.59
C ASN A 318 -16.89 14.87 7.56
N PHE A 319 -15.61 14.56 7.31
CA PHE A 319 -14.51 14.90 8.22
C PHE A 319 -13.38 15.71 7.56
N ASP A 320 -13.47 15.99 6.24
CA ASP A 320 -12.47 16.75 5.48
C ASP A 320 -11.06 16.15 5.59
N VAL A 321 -10.99 14.83 5.51
CA VAL A 321 -9.74 14.04 5.53
C VAL A 321 -9.33 13.61 4.12
N ASP A 322 -8.04 13.34 3.94
CA ASP A 322 -7.48 12.73 2.74
C ASP A 322 -7.51 11.20 2.89
N VAL A 323 -8.30 10.50 2.05
CA VAL A 323 -8.40 9.04 2.10
C VAL A 323 -7.65 8.39 0.95
N VAL A 324 -6.81 7.40 1.28
CA VAL A 324 -6.11 6.53 0.35
C VAL A 324 -6.74 5.14 0.47
N GLY A 325 -7.56 4.76 -0.50
CA GLY A 325 -8.19 3.43 -0.55
C GLY A 325 -7.39 2.46 -1.41
N ILE A 326 -7.05 1.29 -0.86
CA ILE A 326 -6.44 0.21 -1.63
C ILE A 326 -7.30 -1.05 -1.63
N ASP A 327 -7.36 -1.74 -2.77
CA ASP A 327 -8.01 -3.05 -2.89
C ASP A 327 -7.26 -3.90 -3.92
N LEU A 328 -7.20 -5.21 -3.70
CA LEU A 328 -6.55 -6.12 -4.64
C LEU A 328 -7.44 -6.40 -5.87
N SER A 329 -8.76 -6.31 -5.72
CA SER A 329 -9.72 -6.56 -6.80
C SER A 329 -9.76 -5.37 -7.76
N VAL A 330 -9.50 -5.68 -9.03
CA VAL A 330 -9.59 -4.70 -10.12
C VAL A 330 -11.04 -4.25 -10.31
N ASN A 331 -11.99 -5.17 -10.12
CA ASN A 331 -13.42 -4.86 -10.26
C ASN A 331 -13.86 -3.86 -9.18
N MET A 332 -13.43 -4.03 -7.92
CA MET A 332 -13.73 -3.13 -6.81
C MET A 332 -13.24 -1.71 -7.08
N ILE A 333 -11.95 -1.55 -7.39
CA ILE A 333 -11.36 -0.23 -7.67
C ILE A 333 -11.99 0.40 -8.92
N SER A 334 -12.38 -0.40 -9.92
CA SER A 334 -13.08 0.14 -11.10
C SER A 334 -14.42 0.79 -10.73
N PHE A 335 -15.20 0.16 -9.85
CA PHE A 335 -16.44 0.75 -9.32
C PHE A 335 -16.16 1.94 -8.39
N ALA A 336 -15.14 1.87 -7.54
CA ALA A 336 -14.76 2.98 -6.66
C ALA A 336 -14.39 4.23 -7.48
N LEU A 337 -13.57 4.08 -8.53
CA LEU A 337 -13.22 5.16 -9.45
C LEU A 337 -14.44 5.71 -10.21
N GLU A 338 -15.42 4.87 -10.54
CA GLU A 338 -16.68 5.28 -11.16
C GLU A 338 -17.57 6.07 -10.19
N HIS A 339 -17.70 5.62 -8.94
CA HIS A 339 -18.45 6.32 -7.90
C HIS A 339 -17.82 7.64 -7.48
N ALA A 340 -16.50 7.77 -7.64
CA ALA A 340 -15.77 8.99 -7.33
C ALA A 340 -16.06 10.14 -8.33
N ILE A 341 -16.63 9.84 -9.52
CA ILE A 341 -16.90 10.83 -10.56
C ILE A 341 -17.81 11.95 -10.03
N GLY A 342 -17.35 13.18 -10.18
CA GLY A 342 -18.12 14.37 -9.81
C GLY A 342 -18.11 14.69 -8.31
N LEU A 343 -17.53 13.81 -7.48
CA LEU A 343 -17.28 14.10 -6.08
C LEU A 343 -16.09 15.07 -5.95
N LYS A 344 -16.20 15.96 -4.97
CA LYS A 344 -15.16 16.98 -4.66
C LYS A 344 -14.34 16.64 -3.42
N CYS A 345 -14.58 15.46 -2.84
CA CYS A 345 -13.89 14.97 -1.67
C CYS A 345 -12.48 14.47 -2.02
N SER A 346 -11.59 14.43 -1.02
CA SER A 346 -10.20 14.05 -1.21
C SER A 346 -10.01 12.55 -1.02
N VAL A 347 -10.24 11.80 -2.10
CA VAL A 347 -10.06 10.35 -2.13
C VAL A 347 -9.17 9.94 -3.29
N GLU A 348 -8.24 9.01 -3.06
CA GLU A 348 -7.50 8.31 -4.11
C GLU A 348 -7.68 6.80 -3.96
N PHE A 349 -7.81 6.10 -5.09
CA PHE A 349 -7.95 4.65 -5.11
C PHE A 349 -6.78 4.01 -5.86
N GLU A 350 -6.29 2.88 -5.36
CA GLU A 350 -5.22 2.11 -6.00
C GLU A 350 -5.51 0.61 -5.97
N VAL A 351 -5.32 -0.07 -7.10
CA VAL A 351 -5.24 -1.55 -7.12
C VAL A 351 -3.92 -1.97 -6.50
N ALA A 352 -3.94 -2.58 -5.30
CA ALA A 352 -2.74 -3.02 -4.62
C ALA A 352 -2.96 -4.23 -3.70
N ASP A 353 -1.95 -5.10 -3.60
CA ASP A 353 -1.86 -6.15 -2.59
C ASP A 353 -1.31 -5.54 -1.29
N CYS A 354 -2.13 -5.40 -0.26
CA CYS A 354 -1.73 -4.79 1.00
C CYS A 354 -0.58 -5.52 1.72
N THR A 355 -0.30 -6.78 1.36
CA THR A 355 0.80 -7.57 1.93
C THR A 355 2.15 -7.28 1.25
N LYS A 356 2.14 -6.60 0.10
CA LYS A 356 3.33 -6.29 -0.71
C LYS A 356 3.53 -4.81 -0.98
N LYS A 357 2.46 -4.01 -0.86
CA LYS A 357 2.53 -2.57 -0.99
C LYS A 357 3.48 -2.03 0.07
N GLU A 358 4.22 -0.97 -0.27
CA GLU A 358 5.05 -0.22 0.66
C GLU A 358 4.59 1.23 0.68
N TYR A 359 4.51 1.79 1.88
CA TYR A 359 4.38 3.22 2.12
C TYR A 359 5.54 3.68 3.01
N PRO A 360 5.95 4.96 2.93
CA PRO A 360 6.91 5.50 3.88
C PRO A 360 6.43 5.34 5.32
N ASP A 361 7.36 5.14 6.24
CA ASP A 361 7.05 5.11 7.67
C ASP A 361 6.41 6.43 8.10
N ASN A 362 5.51 6.39 9.10
CA ASN A 362 4.85 7.56 9.67
C ASN A 362 4.05 8.41 8.65
N THR A 363 3.33 7.76 7.74
CA THR A 363 2.56 8.42 6.68
C THR A 363 1.12 8.73 7.09
N PHE A 364 0.43 7.80 7.75
CA PHE A 364 -1.02 7.88 7.97
C PHE A 364 -1.37 8.23 9.41
N ASP A 365 -2.36 9.10 9.61
CA ASP A 365 -2.93 9.38 10.93
C ASP A 365 -3.86 8.24 11.37
N VAL A 366 -4.54 7.60 10.41
CA VAL A 366 -5.40 6.43 10.66
C VAL A 366 -5.19 5.36 9.59
N ILE A 367 -5.17 4.09 10.02
CA ILE A 367 -5.38 2.93 9.15
C ILE A 367 -6.75 2.34 9.47
N TYR A 368 -7.56 2.12 8.46
CA TYR A 368 -8.92 1.60 8.56
C TYR A 368 -9.04 0.37 7.67
N SER A 369 -9.80 -0.63 8.12
CA SER A 369 -10.10 -1.82 7.30
C SER A 369 -11.43 -2.43 7.74
N ARG A 370 -12.26 -2.83 6.78
CA ARG A 370 -13.62 -3.32 7.03
C ARG A 370 -13.89 -4.63 6.33
N ASP A 371 -13.93 -5.69 7.13
CA ASP A 371 -14.27 -7.05 6.71
C ASP A 371 -13.37 -7.53 5.54
N THR A 372 -12.08 -7.17 5.60
CA THR A 372 -11.07 -7.44 4.55
C THR A 372 -9.98 -8.41 5.00
N ILE A 373 -9.54 -8.34 6.26
CA ILE A 373 -8.31 -9.01 6.69
C ILE A 373 -8.50 -10.54 6.88
N LEU A 374 -9.75 -11.03 6.89
CA LEU A 374 -10.08 -12.45 6.74
C LEU A 374 -9.47 -13.10 5.49
N HIS A 375 -9.14 -12.32 4.48
CA HIS A 375 -8.48 -12.76 3.25
C HIS A 375 -6.96 -12.92 3.38
N ILE A 376 -6.36 -12.35 4.43
CA ILE A 376 -4.91 -12.27 4.60
C ILE A 376 -4.43 -13.41 5.51
N GLN A 377 -3.48 -14.20 5.02
CA GLN A 377 -2.97 -15.37 5.72
C GLN A 377 -1.95 -15.02 6.82
N ASP A 378 -1.05 -14.07 6.57
CA ASP A 378 -0.04 -13.62 7.54
C ASP A 378 -0.45 -12.26 8.15
N LYS A 379 -1.46 -12.29 9.02
CA LYS A 379 -1.92 -11.11 9.77
C LYS A 379 -0.82 -10.48 10.63
N PRO A 380 0.04 -11.24 11.36
CA PRO A 380 1.13 -10.65 12.13
C PRO A 380 2.10 -9.82 11.29
N ALA A 381 2.46 -10.28 10.08
CA ALA A 381 3.29 -9.49 9.18
C ALA A 381 2.60 -8.20 8.75
N LEU A 382 1.32 -8.27 8.36
CA LEU A 382 0.54 -7.10 7.97
C LEU A 382 0.43 -6.08 9.10
N PHE A 383 0.19 -6.52 10.34
CA PHE A 383 0.08 -5.60 11.49
C PHE A 383 1.41 -4.92 11.84
N ARG A 384 2.56 -5.59 11.69
CA ARG A 384 3.87 -4.93 11.82
C ARG A 384 4.08 -3.86 10.75
N THR A 385 3.57 -4.09 9.54
CA THR A 385 3.59 -3.10 8.47
C THR A 385 2.68 -1.91 8.79
N PHE A 386 1.47 -2.15 9.28
CA PHE A 386 0.56 -1.08 9.74
C PHE A 386 1.22 -0.22 10.82
N TYR A 387 1.89 -0.84 11.80
CA TYR A 387 2.58 -0.12 12.86
C TYR A 387 3.63 0.86 12.32
N LYS A 388 4.37 0.48 11.27
CA LYS A 388 5.37 1.34 10.63
C LYS A 388 4.75 2.49 9.83
N TRP A 389 3.68 2.21 9.09
CA TRP A 389 3.03 3.21 8.23
C TRP A 389 2.26 4.27 9.00
N LEU A 390 1.85 3.94 10.22
CA LEU A 390 1.12 4.84 11.08
C LEU A 390 2.07 5.89 11.67
N LYS A 391 1.61 7.15 11.72
CA LYS A 391 2.30 8.22 12.45
C LYS A 391 2.27 7.90 13.95
N PRO A 392 3.27 8.35 14.72
CA PRO A 392 3.23 8.21 16.17
C PRO A 392 1.97 8.89 16.73
N GLY A 393 1.20 8.18 17.56
CA GLY A 393 -0.10 8.66 18.05
C GLY A 393 -1.28 8.35 17.12
N GLY A 394 -1.05 7.78 15.94
CA GLY A 394 -2.11 7.41 15.00
C GLY A 394 -2.93 6.23 15.48
N LYS A 395 -4.04 5.97 14.77
CA LYS A 395 -5.01 4.93 15.15
C LYS A 395 -5.14 3.84 14.09
N VAL A 396 -5.42 2.61 14.50
CA VAL A 396 -5.95 1.60 13.58
C VAL A 396 -7.28 1.06 14.06
N LEU A 397 -8.23 0.94 13.14
CA LEU A 397 -9.55 0.35 13.37
C LEU A 397 -9.85 -0.69 12.30
N ILE A 398 -10.11 -1.91 12.76
CA ILE A 398 -10.40 -3.06 11.92
C ILE A 398 -11.72 -3.66 12.37
N THR A 399 -12.63 -3.94 11.44
CA THR A 399 -13.67 -4.95 11.64
C THR A 399 -13.36 -6.15 10.79
N ASP A 400 -13.59 -7.36 11.31
CA ASP A 400 -13.25 -8.56 10.56
C ASP A 400 -14.12 -9.76 10.95
N TYR A 401 -14.20 -10.73 10.04
CA TYR A 401 -14.81 -12.01 10.36
C TYR A 401 -13.85 -12.80 11.24
N CYS A 402 -14.39 -13.35 12.32
CA CYS A 402 -13.66 -14.13 13.31
C CYS A 402 -14.35 -15.50 13.47
N ARG A 403 -13.76 -16.35 14.30
CA ARG A 403 -14.35 -17.63 14.70
C ARG A 403 -14.32 -17.83 16.20
N SER A 404 -15.11 -18.77 16.68
CA SER A 404 -14.95 -19.34 18.01
C SER A 404 -13.55 -19.96 18.18
N PRO A 405 -12.98 -19.96 19.40
CA PRO A 405 -11.78 -20.75 19.68
C PRO A 405 -12.03 -22.27 19.57
N LYS A 406 -13.29 -22.71 19.55
CA LYS A 406 -13.67 -24.11 19.31
C LYS A 406 -13.33 -24.53 17.89
N THR A 407 -13.10 -25.83 17.69
CA THR A 407 -12.95 -26.43 16.35
C THR A 407 -14.23 -26.16 15.53
N PRO A 408 -14.12 -25.70 14.27
CA PRO A 408 -15.29 -25.46 13.43
C PRO A 408 -16.00 -26.77 13.11
N SER A 409 -17.33 -26.72 12.98
CA SER A 409 -18.10 -27.79 12.36
C SER A 409 -17.61 -28.08 10.94
N PRO A 410 -17.86 -29.28 10.38
CA PRO A 410 -17.51 -29.60 8.99
C PRO A 410 -18.07 -28.59 7.99
N ASP A 411 -19.30 -28.11 8.20
CA ASP A 411 -19.93 -27.12 7.33
C ASP A 411 -19.23 -25.75 7.40
N PHE A 412 -18.88 -25.29 8.61
CA PHE A 412 -18.14 -24.03 8.73
C PHE A 412 -16.70 -24.15 8.20
N ALA A 413 -16.03 -25.28 8.44
CA ALA A 413 -14.71 -25.55 7.89
C ALA A 413 -14.72 -25.58 6.34
N ASN A 414 -15.74 -26.18 5.74
CA ASN A 414 -15.93 -26.18 4.28
C ASN A 414 -16.18 -24.76 3.75
N TYR A 415 -16.98 -23.95 4.44
CA TYR A 415 -17.19 -22.55 4.08
C TYR A 415 -15.87 -21.74 4.13
N ILE A 416 -15.11 -21.86 5.22
CA ILE A 416 -13.80 -21.21 5.39
C ILE A 416 -12.88 -21.59 4.23
N LYS A 417 -12.76 -22.90 3.94
CA LYS A 417 -11.92 -23.42 2.86
C LYS A 417 -12.38 -22.93 1.48
N GLN A 418 -13.68 -22.95 1.19
CA GLN A 418 -14.22 -22.50 -0.10
C GLN A 418 -13.96 -21.00 -0.33
N ARG A 419 -13.99 -20.20 0.75
CA ARG A 419 -13.73 -18.76 0.69
C ARG A 419 -12.25 -18.39 0.80
N GLY A 420 -11.39 -19.32 1.18
CA GLY A 420 -9.97 -19.06 1.42
C GLY A 420 -9.71 -18.18 2.65
N TYR A 421 -10.64 -18.14 3.61
CA TYR A 421 -10.50 -17.28 4.79
C TYR A 421 -9.50 -17.85 5.79
N ASP A 422 -8.73 -16.95 6.40
CA ASP A 422 -7.96 -17.22 7.61
C ASP A 422 -8.66 -16.54 8.78
N LEU A 423 -9.33 -17.33 9.62
CA LEU A 423 -10.16 -16.83 10.73
C LEU A 423 -9.50 -17.16 12.07
N HIS A 424 -9.43 -16.16 12.95
CA HIS A 424 -8.97 -16.29 14.33
C HIS A 424 -10.09 -15.92 15.30
N ASP A 425 -9.97 -16.30 16.57
CA ASP A 425 -10.84 -15.75 17.59
C ASP A 425 -10.46 -14.30 17.93
N VAL A 426 -11.43 -13.55 18.47
CA VAL A 426 -11.28 -12.11 18.73
C VAL A 426 -10.14 -11.81 19.69
N GLN A 427 -9.88 -12.67 20.68
CA GLN A 427 -8.81 -12.47 21.65
C GLN A 427 -7.44 -12.68 21.01
N ALA A 428 -7.26 -13.78 20.25
CA ALA A 428 -6.04 -14.01 19.49
C ALA A 428 -5.79 -12.90 18.47
N TYR A 429 -6.84 -12.39 17.81
CA TYR A 429 -6.74 -11.26 16.90
C TYR A 429 -6.21 -10.00 17.58
N GLY A 430 -6.76 -9.65 18.75
CA GLY A 430 -6.26 -8.54 19.57
C GLY A 430 -4.82 -8.77 20.04
N GLN A 431 -4.44 -10.01 20.38
CA GLN A 431 -3.08 -10.31 20.79
C GLN A 431 -2.07 -10.12 19.64
N MET A 432 -2.42 -10.48 18.40
CA MET A 432 -1.57 -10.24 17.23
C MET A 432 -1.28 -8.75 17.00
N LEU A 433 -2.23 -7.86 17.30
CA LEU A 433 -2.00 -6.41 17.27
C LEU A 433 -1.04 -5.98 18.39
N LYS A 434 -1.19 -6.49 19.62
CA LYS A 434 -0.26 -6.21 20.73
C LYS A 434 1.17 -6.65 20.37
N ASP A 435 1.31 -7.85 19.83
CA ASP A 435 2.60 -8.43 19.46
C ASP A 435 3.27 -7.65 18.31
N ALA A 436 2.49 -6.94 17.49
CA ALA A 436 3.00 -6.05 16.46
C ALA A 436 3.53 -4.70 17.00
N GLY A 437 3.34 -4.41 18.30
CA GLY A 437 3.83 -3.22 18.98
C GLY A 437 2.74 -2.21 19.36
N PHE A 438 1.47 -2.51 19.07
CA PHE A 438 0.38 -1.60 19.39
C PHE A 438 -0.01 -1.62 20.87
N ASP A 439 -0.27 -0.45 21.43
CA ASP A 439 -0.72 -0.26 22.81
C ASP A 439 -2.26 -0.11 22.89
N GLU A 440 -2.80 -0.23 24.11
CA GLU A 440 -4.24 -0.03 24.39
C GLU A 440 -5.19 -0.83 23.49
N VAL A 441 -4.84 -2.09 23.22
CA VAL A 441 -5.63 -2.91 22.30
C VAL A 441 -7.02 -3.25 22.83
N ILE A 442 -8.06 -2.67 22.20
CA ILE A 442 -9.47 -3.00 22.41
C ILE A 442 -9.90 -3.99 21.33
N ALA A 443 -10.32 -5.19 21.74
CA ALA A 443 -10.88 -6.22 20.87
C ALA A 443 -12.27 -6.64 21.38
N GLU A 444 -13.31 -6.30 20.62
CA GLU A 444 -14.72 -6.51 20.98
C GLU A 444 -15.35 -7.59 20.10
N ASP A 445 -16.02 -8.58 20.72
CA ASP A 445 -16.92 -9.50 20.00
C ASP A 445 -18.26 -8.79 19.77
N ARG A 446 -18.53 -8.43 18.51
CA ARG A 446 -19.77 -7.75 18.07
C ARG A 446 -20.73 -8.69 17.35
N THR A 447 -20.64 -10.00 17.58
CA THR A 447 -21.48 -10.99 16.91
C THR A 447 -22.98 -10.78 17.12
N ASP A 448 -23.41 -10.27 18.28
CA ASP A 448 -24.82 -9.94 18.52
C ASP A 448 -25.33 -8.81 17.62
N GLN A 449 -24.49 -7.80 17.36
CA GLN A 449 -24.77 -6.75 16.39
C GLN A 449 -24.79 -7.33 14.97
N PHE A 450 -23.81 -8.16 14.63
CA PHE A 450 -23.73 -8.85 13.33
C PHE A 450 -25.01 -9.64 13.01
N MET A 451 -25.52 -10.43 13.97
CA MET A 451 -26.76 -11.18 13.78
C MET A 451 -27.99 -10.28 13.57
N LYS A 452 -28.08 -9.16 14.29
CA LYS A 452 -29.18 -8.18 14.09
C LYS A 452 -29.12 -7.56 12.69
N VAL A 453 -27.92 -7.19 12.24
CA VAL A 453 -27.68 -6.62 10.91
C VAL A 453 -28.01 -7.64 9.83
N LEU A 454 -27.50 -8.87 9.92
CA LEU A 454 -27.81 -9.95 8.98
C LEU A 454 -29.31 -10.20 8.87
N LYS A 455 -30.01 -10.21 10.01
CA LYS A 455 -31.47 -10.41 10.00
C LYS A 455 -32.18 -9.28 9.26
N ARG A 456 -31.80 -8.02 9.53
CA ARG A 456 -32.40 -6.87 8.85
C ARG A 456 -32.13 -6.87 7.35
N GLU A 457 -30.89 -7.15 6.94
CA GLU A 457 -30.50 -7.25 5.53
C GLU A 457 -31.30 -8.36 4.82
N LEU A 458 -31.42 -9.53 5.45
CA LEU A 458 -32.21 -10.63 4.93
C LEU A 458 -33.70 -10.29 4.83
N ASP A 459 -34.29 -9.75 5.90
CA ASP A 459 -35.70 -9.36 5.94
C ASP A 459 -36.01 -8.31 4.83
N ALA A 460 -35.06 -7.40 4.53
CA ALA A 460 -35.19 -6.44 3.43
C ALA A 460 -35.16 -7.10 2.04
N VAL A 461 -34.20 -8.00 1.80
CA VAL A 461 -34.11 -8.76 0.53
C VAL A 461 -35.35 -9.61 0.30
N GLU A 462 -35.87 -10.29 1.33
CA GLU A 462 -37.08 -11.11 1.22
C GLU A 462 -38.33 -10.26 0.94
N LYS A 463 -38.42 -9.06 1.53
CA LYS A 463 -39.51 -8.13 1.28
C LYS A 463 -39.51 -7.59 -0.15
N GLU A 464 -38.32 -7.37 -0.72
CA GLU A 464 -38.09 -6.81 -2.06
C GLU A 464 -37.75 -7.89 -3.10
N LYS A 465 -38.16 -9.14 -2.85
CA LYS A 465 -37.80 -10.32 -3.65
C LYS A 465 -38.02 -10.14 -5.15
N ASP A 466 -39.20 -9.68 -5.56
CA ASP A 466 -39.55 -9.60 -6.98
C ASP A 466 -38.71 -8.54 -7.71
N GLU A 467 -38.41 -7.42 -7.05
CA GLU A 467 -37.51 -6.38 -7.57
C GLU A 467 -36.07 -6.89 -7.65
N PHE A 468 -35.60 -7.60 -6.61
CA PHE A 468 -34.27 -8.21 -6.60
C PHE A 468 -34.09 -9.22 -7.74
N ILE A 469 -35.06 -10.11 -7.94
CA ILE A 469 -35.01 -11.12 -9.01
C ILE A 469 -35.05 -10.45 -10.40
N SER A 470 -35.80 -9.35 -10.54
CA SER A 470 -35.86 -8.58 -11.78
C SER A 470 -34.53 -7.92 -12.12
N ASP A 471 -33.84 -7.34 -11.13
CA ASP A 471 -32.58 -6.64 -11.33
C ASP A 471 -31.38 -7.60 -11.49
N PHE A 472 -31.48 -8.81 -10.91
CA PHE A 472 -30.45 -9.83 -10.93
C PHE A 472 -30.98 -11.14 -11.52
N SER A 473 -31.20 -12.16 -10.68
CA SER A 473 -31.76 -13.44 -11.09
C SER A 473 -32.36 -14.17 -9.89
N LYS A 474 -33.14 -15.22 -10.17
CA LYS A 474 -33.64 -16.13 -9.13
C LYS A 474 -32.51 -16.87 -8.41
N GLU A 475 -31.48 -17.28 -9.15
CA GLU A 475 -30.30 -17.94 -8.59
C GLU A 475 -29.55 -17.02 -7.63
N ASP A 476 -29.33 -15.75 -8.00
CA ASP A 476 -28.69 -14.76 -7.13
C ASP A 476 -29.49 -14.51 -5.84
N TYR A 477 -30.83 -14.46 -5.94
CA TYR A 477 -31.69 -14.33 -4.76
C TYR A 477 -31.54 -15.53 -3.82
N GLU A 478 -31.59 -16.75 -4.36
CA GLU A 478 -31.45 -17.99 -3.57
C GLU A 478 -30.07 -18.10 -2.92
N ASP A 479 -29.01 -17.70 -3.64
CA ASP A 479 -27.64 -17.60 -3.14
C ASP A 479 -27.54 -16.65 -1.93
N ILE A 480 -28.10 -15.44 -2.04
CA ILE A 480 -28.06 -14.43 -0.97
C ILE A 480 -28.86 -14.92 0.24
N VAL A 481 -30.11 -15.34 0.04
CA VAL A 481 -30.95 -15.82 1.14
C VAL A 481 -30.33 -17.03 1.83
N GLY A 482 -29.83 -18.00 1.08
CA GLY A 482 -29.14 -19.18 1.62
C GLY A 482 -27.87 -18.82 2.38
N GLY A 483 -27.06 -17.90 1.83
CA GLY A 483 -25.83 -17.41 2.44
C GLY A 483 -26.07 -16.67 3.76
N TRP A 484 -27.09 -15.80 3.83
CA TRP A 484 -27.44 -15.05 5.05
C TRP A 484 -28.02 -15.97 6.12
N ASN A 485 -28.92 -16.88 5.77
CA ASN A 485 -29.43 -17.89 6.70
C ASN A 485 -28.30 -18.77 7.27
N SER A 486 -27.36 -19.18 6.43
CA SER A 486 -26.19 -19.95 6.88
C SER A 486 -25.29 -19.16 7.83
N LYS A 487 -25.08 -17.85 7.57
CA LYS A 487 -24.34 -16.97 8.49
C LYS A 487 -25.05 -16.81 9.84
N LEU A 488 -26.37 -16.63 9.85
CA LEU A 488 -27.18 -16.56 11.06
C LEU A 488 -27.11 -17.86 11.87
N LEU A 489 -27.19 -19.01 11.22
CA LEU A 489 -27.06 -20.31 11.88
C LEU A 489 -25.69 -20.46 12.53
N ARG A 490 -24.60 -20.20 11.79
CA ARG A 490 -23.23 -20.31 12.34
C ARG A 490 -22.95 -19.30 13.45
N SER A 491 -23.55 -18.11 13.39
CA SER A 491 -23.37 -17.10 14.42
C SER A 491 -24.15 -17.44 15.69
N SER A 492 -25.40 -17.90 15.54
CA SER A 492 -26.24 -18.35 16.66
C SER A 492 -25.79 -19.66 17.30
N SER A 493 -25.11 -20.54 16.55
CA SER A 493 -24.40 -21.72 17.11
C SER A 493 -23.11 -21.36 17.85
N GLY A 494 -22.69 -20.09 17.81
CA GLY A 494 -21.50 -19.58 18.47
C GLY A 494 -20.19 -19.89 17.73
N GLU A 495 -20.25 -20.25 16.44
CA GLU A 495 -19.10 -20.60 15.62
C GLU A 495 -18.53 -19.40 14.86
N GLN A 496 -19.34 -18.75 14.02
CA GLN A 496 -18.91 -17.57 13.25
C GLN A 496 -19.04 -16.32 14.12
N LYS A 497 -18.01 -15.48 14.11
CA LYS A 497 -17.91 -14.28 14.94
C LYS A 497 -17.66 -13.04 14.08
N TRP A 498 -17.98 -11.88 14.62
CA TRP A 498 -17.62 -10.59 14.02
C TRP A 498 -16.88 -9.74 15.06
N GLY A 499 -15.61 -9.50 14.80
CA GLY A 499 -14.71 -8.78 15.71
C GLY A 499 -14.56 -7.32 15.30
N GLN A 500 -14.42 -6.43 16.27
CA GLN A 500 -13.95 -5.07 16.08
C GLN A 500 -12.69 -4.86 16.94
N ALA A 501 -11.59 -4.45 16.31
CA ALA A 501 -10.36 -4.05 16.98
C ALA A 501 -10.09 -2.57 16.71
N SER A 502 -9.84 -1.76 17.75
CA SER A 502 -9.58 -0.31 17.60
C SER A 502 -8.57 0.19 18.62
N ILE A 503 -7.58 0.99 18.21
CA ILE A 503 -6.40 1.27 19.05
C ILE A 503 -5.70 2.61 18.74
N VAL A 504 -4.74 3.00 19.60
CA VAL A 504 -3.83 4.15 19.42
C VAL A 504 -2.37 3.66 19.54
N GLN A 505 -1.50 4.07 18.62
CA GLN A 505 -0.05 3.85 18.73
C GLN A 505 0.55 4.81 19.77
N ASN A 506 1.22 4.30 20.81
CA ASN A 506 1.81 5.17 21.84
C ASN A 506 3.06 5.89 21.33
N ILE A 507 3.20 7.17 21.71
CA ILE A 507 4.36 8.02 21.39
C ILE A 507 5.62 7.61 22.18
N LEU A 508 5.46 7.03 23.37
CA LEU A 508 6.57 6.78 24.31
C LEU A 508 7.54 5.70 23.85
N GLN A 509 7.09 4.62 23.19
CA GLN A 509 7.98 3.53 22.78
C GLN A 509 8.92 3.91 21.61
N MET A 510 8.48 4.77 20.67
CA MET A 510 9.32 5.17 19.53
C MET A 510 10.31 6.30 19.87
N VAL A 511 9.93 7.24 20.74
CA VAL A 511 10.78 8.39 21.07
C VAL A 511 11.88 8.03 22.08
N GLU A 512 11.63 7.07 22.99
CA GLU A 512 12.63 6.67 24.00
C GLU A 512 13.59 5.57 23.53
N ALA A 513 13.14 4.60 22.73
CA ALA A 513 13.96 3.43 22.38
C ALA A 513 15.11 3.71 21.40
N TRP A 514 15.03 4.78 20.59
CA TRP A 514 16.03 5.07 19.55
C TRP A 514 17.01 6.18 19.92
N ARG A 515 16.80 6.86 21.05
CA ARG A 515 17.58 8.05 21.40
C ARG A 515 18.31 7.96 22.72
N LYS A 516 18.11 6.92 23.55
CA LYS A 516 18.81 6.79 24.83
C LYS A 516 19.22 5.34 25.11
N VAL A 517 20.47 5.14 25.46
CA VAL A 517 21.02 3.84 25.87
C VAL A 517 21.48 3.93 27.31
N LEU A 518 21.13 2.92 28.12
CA LEU A 518 21.59 2.73 29.49
C LEU A 518 22.48 1.48 29.53
N ILE A 519 23.74 1.64 29.89
CA ILE A 519 24.72 0.55 29.96
C ILE A 519 25.31 0.50 31.36
N THR A 520 25.46 -0.70 31.91
CA THR A 520 26.27 -0.94 33.10
C THR A 520 27.33 -1.98 32.77
N ASP A 521 28.59 -1.69 33.07
CA ASP A 521 29.69 -2.59 32.71
C ASP A 521 30.82 -2.59 33.75
N TYR A 522 31.65 -3.63 33.71
CA TYR A 522 32.88 -3.68 34.48
C TYR A 522 33.92 -2.78 33.83
N CYS A 523 34.52 -1.93 34.64
CA CYS A 523 35.61 -1.04 34.23
C CYS A 523 36.86 -1.37 35.04
N ARG A 524 37.99 -0.79 34.65
CA ARG A 524 39.23 -0.85 35.44
C ARG A 524 39.65 0.53 35.92
N SER A 525 40.56 0.54 36.88
CA SER A 525 41.29 1.75 37.25
C SER A 525 42.07 2.31 36.05
N PRO A 526 42.24 3.64 35.94
CA PRO A 526 43.18 4.22 34.97
C PRO A 526 44.65 3.92 35.32
N LYS A 527 44.93 3.45 36.54
CA LYS A 527 46.26 3.03 36.96
C LYS A 527 46.65 1.69 36.33
N THR A 528 47.96 1.45 36.20
CA THR A 528 48.49 0.14 35.79
C THR A 528 47.98 -0.94 36.75
N PRO A 529 47.34 -2.01 36.25
CA PRO A 529 46.83 -3.09 37.10
C PRO A 529 47.97 -3.84 37.78
N SER A 530 47.72 -4.40 38.97
CA SER A 530 48.64 -5.36 39.57
C SER A 530 48.86 -6.58 38.65
N PRO A 531 49.98 -7.30 38.77
CA PRO A 531 50.22 -8.53 38.02
C PRO A 531 49.06 -9.53 38.13
N ASP A 532 48.47 -9.67 39.31
CA ASP A 532 47.36 -10.59 39.57
C ASP A 532 46.09 -10.16 38.83
N PHE A 533 45.74 -8.88 38.88
CA PHE A 533 44.56 -8.38 38.16
C PHE A 533 44.76 -8.39 36.64
N ALA A 534 45.97 -8.07 36.16
CA ALA A 534 46.31 -8.16 34.74
C ALA A 534 46.18 -9.60 34.22
N ASN A 535 46.62 -10.59 35.02
CA ASN A 535 46.51 -12.00 34.66
C ASN A 535 45.04 -12.46 34.66
N TYR A 536 44.23 -12.00 35.62
CA TYR A 536 42.79 -12.24 35.66
C TYR A 536 42.07 -11.72 34.40
N ILE A 537 42.33 -10.47 34.00
CA ILE A 537 41.77 -9.87 32.77
C ILE A 537 42.14 -10.72 31.56
N LYS A 538 43.42 -11.09 31.45
CA LYS A 538 43.95 -11.89 30.33
C LYS A 538 43.33 -13.28 30.25
N GLN A 539 43.21 -13.99 31.37
CA GLN A 539 42.61 -15.33 31.41
C GLN A 539 41.14 -15.35 30.99
N ARG A 540 40.41 -14.27 31.27
CA ARG A 540 38.99 -14.12 30.93
C ARG A 540 38.76 -13.48 29.55
N GLY A 541 39.82 -13.04 28.87
CA GLY A 541 39.72 -12.35 27.58
C GLY A 541 38.98 -11.01 27.66
N TYR A 542 39.00 -10.34 28.82
CA TYR A 542 38.31 -9.07 29.01
C TYR A 542 39.08 -7.91 28.39
N ASP A 543 38.38 -7.00 27.73
CA ASP A 543 38.89 -5.70 27.30
C ASP A 543 38.29 -4.60 28.19
N LEU A 544 38.85 -4.45 29.40
CA LEU A 544 38.34 -3.48 30.37
C LEU A 544 38.93 -2.09 30.11
N HIS A 545 38.04 -1.11 30.03
CA HIS A 545 38.38 0.32 29.94
C HIS A 545 38.13 1.01 31.28
N ASP A 546 38.75 2.16 31.53
CA ASP A 546 38.31 3.01 32.63
C ASP A 546 36.99 3.70 32.30
N VAL A 547 36.28 4.15 33.33
CA VAL A 547 34.92 4.72 33.19
C VAL A 547 34.91 5.92 32.23
N GLN A 548 35.93 6.77 32.24
CA GLN A 548 35.95 7.94 31.36
C GLN A 548 36.27 7.55 29.91
N ALA A 549 37.19 6.60 29.71
CA ALA A 549 37.50 6.07 28.38
C ALA A 549 36.27 5.40 27.74
N TYR A 550 35.51 4.60 28.50
CA TYR A 550 34.27 3.99 28.00
C TYR A 550 33.22 5.05 27.62
N GLY A 551 33.07 6.09 28.44
CA GLY A 551 32.22 7.25 28.10
C GLY A 551 32.66 7.96 26.81
N GLN A 552 33.97 8.07 26.57
CA GLN A 552 34.50 8.65 25.34
C GLN A 552 34.22 7.76 24.12
N MET A 553 34.32 6.44 24.25
CA MET A 553 33.96 5.51 23.17
C MET A 553 32.50 5.66 22.74
N LEU A 554 31.58 5.93 23.68
CA LEU A 554 30.19 6.23 23.36
C LEU A 554 30.06 7.56 22.60
N LYS A 555 30.83 8.59 22.96
CA LYS A 555 30.85 9.85 22.18
C LYS A 555 31.39 9.63 20.77
N ASP A 556 32.47 8.86 20.64
CA ASP A 556 33.10 8.54 19.34
C ASP A 556 32.16 7.70 18.44
N ALA A 557 31.25 6.93 19.05
CA ALA A 557 30.18 6.21 18.36
C ALA A 557 28.99 7.10 17.93
N GLY A 558 29.02 8.40 18.20
CA GLY A 558 28.04 9.38 17.74
C GLY A 558 26.87 9.64 18.69
N PHE A 559 27.07 9.49 20.00
CA PHE A 559 26.15 9.97 21.03
C PHE A 559 26.54 11.37 21.52
N ASP A 560 25.56 12.28 21.63
CA ASP A 560 25.79 13.69 21.94
C ASP A 560 25.84 13.97 23.45
N GLU A 561 24.88 13.41 24.21
CA GLU A 561 24.83 13.57 25.67
C GLU A 561 25.24 12.25 26.32
N VAL A 562 26.49 12.18 26.79
CA VAL A 562 27.02 10.99 27.49
C VAL A 562 27.36 11.31 28.95
N ILE A 563 26.73 10.57 29.86
CA ILE A 563 27.00 10.54 31.29
C ILE A 563 27.75 9.24 31.58
N ALA A 564 28.93 9.33 32.19
CA ALA A 564 29.75 8.18 32.60
C ALA A 564 30.09 8.31 34.09
N GLU A 565 29.51 7.46 34.92
CA GLU A 565 29.60 7.53 36.37
C GLU A 565 30.26 6.28 36.96
N ASP A 566 31.25 6.48 37.84
CA ASP A 566 31.79 5.42 38.68
C ASP A 566 30.78 5.12 39.80
N ARG A 567 30.16 3.94 39.73
CA ARG A 567 29.16 3.45 40.69
C ARG A 567 29.71 2.29 41.51
N THR A 568 31.03 2.18 41.64
CA THR A 568 31.69 1.07 42.36
C THR A 568 31.25 0.96 43.82
N ASP A 569 31.05 2.08 44.51
CA ASP A 569 30.60 2.05 45.92
C ASP A 569 29.18 1.51 46.07
N GLN A 570 28.27 1.87 45.16
CA GLN A 570 26.91 1.32 45.13
C GLN A 570 26.96 -0.17 44.80
N PHE A 571 27.75 -0.56 43.80
CA PHE A 571 27.94 -1.95 43.42
C PHE A 571 28.48 -2.78 44.58
N MET A 572 29.51 -2.30 45.31
CA MET A 572 30.05 -3.00 46.48
C MET A 572 29.03 -3.16 47.61
N LYS A 573 28.15 -2.17 47.83
CA LYS A 573 27.08 -2.28 48.84
C LYS A 573 26.07 -3.37 48.46
N VAL A 574 25.66 -3.42 47.18
CA VAL A 574 24.76 -4.46 46.67
C VAL A 574 25.43 -5.81 46.78
N LEU A 575 26.66 -5.96 46.27
CA LEU A 575 27.38 -7.23 46.28
C LEU A 575 27.61 -7.78 47.70
N LYS A 576 27.88 -6.91 48.69
CA LYS A 576 27.96 -7.32 50.10
C LYS A 576 26.61 -7.82 50.63
N ARG A 577 25.52 -7.12 50.33
CA ARG A 577 24.18 -7.55 50.73
C ARG A 577 23.80 -8.91 50.12
N GLU A 578 24.12 -9.12 48.84
CA GLU A 578 23.87 -10.41 48.18
C GLU A 578 24.73 -11.51 48.79
N LEU A 579 26.00 -11.22 49.11
CA LEU A 579 26.90 -12.16 49.81
C LEU A 579 26.32 -12.54 51.19
N ASP A 580 25.90 -11.55 51.98
CA ASP A 580 25.27 -11.78 53.30
C ASP A 580 23.98 -12.62 53.20
N ALA A 581 23.21 -12.47 52.12
CA ALA A 581 21.99 -13.24 51.87
C ALA A 581 22.33 -14.71 51.54
N VAL A 582 23.25 -14.93 50.60
CA VAL A 582 23.72 -16.28 50.22
C VAL A 582 24.40 -16.98 51.39
N GLU A 583 25.11 -16.25 52.26
CA GLU A 583 25.71 -16.82 53.47
C GLU A 583 24.67 -17.25 54.52
N LYS A 584 23.55 -16.53 54.66
CA LYS A 584 22.45 -16.91 55.56
C LYS A 584 21.71 -18.15 55.10
N GLU A 585 21.60 -18.35 53.79
CA GLU A 585 20.90 -19.46 53.16
C GLU A 585 21.86 -20.56 52.69
N LYS A 586 23.08 -20.61 53.25
CA LYS A 586 24.15 -21.51 52.81
C LYS A 586 23.73 -22.97 52.72
N ASP A 587 23.10 -23.50 53.77
CA ASP A 587 22.76 -24.92 53.83
C ASP A 587 21.66 -25.28 52.81
N GLU A 588 20.72 -24.35 52.57
CA GLU A 588 19.66 -24.48 51.56
C GLU A 588 20.25 -24.40 50.14
N PHE A 589 21.12 -23.43 49.89
CA PHE A 589 21.82 -23.29 48.60
C PHE A 589 22.65 -24.54 48.27
N ILE A 590 23.40 -25.08 49.24
CA ILE A 590 24.20 -26.30 49.03
C ILE A 590 23.32 -27.52 48.78
N SER A 591 22.14 -27.58 49.40
CA SER A 591 21.14 -28.63 49.16
C SER A 591 20.56 -28.56 47.74
N ASP A 592 20.26 -27.36 47.26
CA ASP A 592 19.63 -27.15 45.95
C ASP A 592 20.62 -27.27 44.78
N PHE A 593 21.90 -26.97 45.01
CA PHE A 593 22.96 -26.99 44.01
C PHE A 593 24.10 -27.92 44.45
N SER A 594 25.21 -27.35 44.93
CA SER A 594 26.33 -28.10 45.48
C SER A 594 27.21 -27.22 46.36
N LYS A 595 28.08 -27.86 47.14
CA LYS A 595 29.10 -27.16 47.93
C LYS A 595 30.13 -26.45 47.03
N GLU A 596 30.47 -27.05 45.89
CA GLU A 596 31.44 -26.52 44.94
C GLU A 596 30.92 -25.24 44.27
N ASP A 597 29.63 -25.22 43.88
CA ASP A 597 28.98 -24.04 43.31
C ASP A 597 28.90 -22.89 44.33
N TYR A 598 28.58 -23.21 45.59
CA TYR A 598 28.58 -22.23 46.67
C TYR A 598 29.97 -21.61 46.87
N GLU A 599 31.01 -22.43 46.94
CA GLU A 599 32.39 -21.98 47.13
C GLU A 599 32.90 -21.15 45.94
N ASP A 600 32.53 -21.51 44.71
CA ASP A 600 32.88 -20.74 43.51
C ASP A 600 32.19 -19.36 43.49
N ILE A 601 30.89 -19.31 43.78
CA ILE A 601 30.13 -18.05 43.80
C ILE A 601 30.63 -17.12 44.90
N VAL A 602 30.70 -17.60 46.14
CA VAL A 602 31.14 -16.80 47.29
C VAL A 602 32.61 -16.40 47.14
N GLY A 603 33.47 -17.31 46.68
CA GLY A 603 34.87 -17.03 46.39
C GLY A 603 35.04 -15.98 45.28
N GLY A 604 34.26 -16.10 44.22
CA GLY A 604 34.24 -15.16 43.09
C GLY A 604 33.77 -13.76 43.50
N TRP A 605 32.71 -13.67 44.33
CA TRP A 605 32.17 -12.40 44.83
C TRP A 605 33.11 -11.73 45.84
N ASN A 606 33.72 -12.49 46.76
CA ASN A 606 34.74 -11.99 47.67
C ASN A 606 35.96 -11.45 46.91
N SER A 607 36.42 -12.18 45.89
CA SER A 607 37.52 -11.73 45.02
C SER A 607 37.15 -10.45 44.27
N LYS A 608 35.89 -10.30 43.85
CA LYS A 608 35.39 -9.08 43.20
C LYS A 608 35.33 -7.91 44.18
N LEU A 609 34.86 -8.11 45.41
CA LEU A 609 34.90 -7.10 46.48
C LEU A 609 36.32 -6.66 46.80
N LEU A 610 37.28 -7.60 46.84
CA LEU A 610 38.68 -7.29 47.07
C LEU A 610 39.24 -6.38 45.96
N ARG A 611 39.03 -6.73 44.69
CA ARG A 611 39.48 -5.92 43.55
C ARG A 611 38.77 -4.56 43.47
N SER A 612 37.50 -4.48 43.85
CA SER A 612 36.78 -3.21 43.88
C SER A 612 37.22 -2.32 45.04
N SER A 613 37.49 -2.89 46.20
CA SER A 613 38.00 -2.14 47.36
C SER A 613 39.47 -1.71 47.22
N SER A 614 40.30 -2.46 46.49
CA SER A 614 41.65 -2.03 46.10
C SER A 614 41.65 -0.89 45.06
N GLY A 615 40.49 -0.62 44.45
CA GLY A 615 40.31 0.39 43.42
C GLY A 615 40.77 -0.05 42.03
N GLU A 616 41.09 -1.33 41.85
CA GLU A 616 41.52 -1.90 40.57
C GLU A 616 40.34 -2.22 39.64
N GLN A 617 39.28 -2.82 40.17
CA GLN A 617 38.05 -3.12 39.44
C GLN A 617 36.96 -2.08 39.76
N LYS A 618 36.40 -1.48 38.71
CA LYS A 618 35.37 -0.46 38.78
C LYS A 618 34.05 -0.97 38.19
N TRP A 619 32.95 -0.29 38.50
CA TRP A 619 31.63 -0.56 37.92
C TRP A 619 31.04 0.74 37.40
N GLY A 620 30.89 0.84 36.07
CA GLY A 620 30.44 2.05 35.39
C GLY A 620 28.95 2.02 35.10
N LEU A 621 28.28 3.17 35.27
CA LEU A 621 26.96 3.46 34.73
C LEU A 621 27.10 4.48 33.60
N PHE A 622 26.60 4.12 32.42
CA PHE A 622 26.65 4.96 31.24
C PHE A 622 25.25 5.27 30.75
N ILE A 623 24.95 6.55 30.59
CA ILE A 623 23.70 7.03 30.00
C ILE A 623 24.10 7.84 28.77
N ALA A 624 23.78 7.34 27.58
CA ALA A 624 24.12 7.99 26.32
C ALA A 624 22.85 8.34 25.55
N LYS A 625 22.77 9.55 25.01
CA LYS A 625 21.63 10.01 24.21
C LYS A 625 22.09 10.59 22.88
N LYS A 626 21.34 10.28 21.82
CA LYS A 626 21.56 10.75 20.44
C LYS A 626 20.44 11.73 20.07
N ASN A 627 20.79 12.94 19.67
CA ASN A 627 19.84 14.02 19.37
C ASN A 627 19.19 13.90 18.00
#